data_AF-A0A4P9TIQ8-F1
#
_entry.id   AF-A0A4P9TIQ8-F1
#
_cell.length_a   1.000
_cell.length_b   1.000
_cell.length_c   1.000
_cell.angle_alpha   90.00
_cell.angle_beta   90.00
_cell.angle_gamma   90.00
#
_symmetry.space_group_name_H-M   'P 1'
#
loop_
_entity.id
_entity.type
_entity.pdbx_description
1 polymer ?
#
loop_
_entity_poly.entity_id
_entity_poly.type
_entity_poly.pdbx_seq_one_letter_code
_entity_poly.pdbx_strand_id
1 'polypeptide(L)'
;MVQLALLPLQAGGEAVNVDSTATLVGLIIGLIISVLIAAGAGYWVYKDASKRENNELLWAIGVAATLFIVFPVGIIVLIAYVIVRGNETQPEPVQEGGAAGGDW
;
A
#
# COMPACT_ATOMS: atom_id res chain seq x y z
N MET A 1 -22.72 44.25 4.05
CA MET A 1 -22.68 42.84 3.61
C MET A 1 -21.55 42.53 2.61
N VAL A 2 -21.04 43.51 1.85
CA VAL A 2 -19.91 43.29 0.91
C VAL A 2 -18.58 42.92 1.62
N GLN A 3 -18.32 43.42 2.84
CA GLN A 3 -17.12 43.06 3.61
C GLN A 3 -17.03 41.57 3.95
N LEU A 4 -18.16 40.87 4.11
CA LEU A 4 -18.17 39.43 4.41
C LEU A 4 -17.77 38.59 3.19
N ALA A 5 -18.02 39.09 1.98
CA ALA A 5 -17.65 38.43 0.72
C ALA A 5 -16.16 38.61 0.37
N LEU A 6 -15.46 39.55 1.02
CA LEU A 6 -14.04 39.85 0.78
C LEU A 6 -13.09 39.22 1.81
N LEU A 7 -13.62 38.69 2.92
CA LEU A 7 -12.85 37.90 3.90
C LEU A 7 -12.01 36.76 3.30
N PRO A 8 -12.55 35.89 2.40
CA PRO A 8 -11.73 34.85 1.78
C PRO A 8 -10.68 35.40 0.82
N LEU A 9 -10.84 36.64 0.31
CA LEU A 9 -9.85 37.31 -0.53
C LEU A 9 -8.70 37.91 0.29
N GLN A 10 -8.98 38.31 1.54
CA GLN A 10 -8.00 38.87 2.48
C GLN A 10 -7.18 37.78 3.18
N ALA A 11 -7.76 36.58 3.37
CA ALA A 11 -7.07 35.41 3.92
C ALA A 11 -6.07 34.75 2.93
N GLY A 12 -6.14 35.08 1.64
CA GLY A 12 -5.21 34.61 0.61
C GLY A 12 -3.95 35.46 0.43
N GLY A 13 -3.76 36.50 1.25
CA GLY A 13 -2.67 37.48 1.11
C GLY A 13 -1.41 37.18 1.92
N GLU A 14 -1.45 36.26 2.88
CA GLU A 14 -0.22 35.73 3.46
C GLU A 14 0.34 34.70 2.48
N ALA A 15 1.18 35.16 1.55
CA ALA A 15 2.13 34.29 0.90
C ALA A 15 2.86 33.57 2.04
N VAL A 16 2.50 32.31 2.30
CA VAL A 16 3.18 31.49 3.28
C VAL A 16 4.64 31.59 2.86
N ASN A 17 5.43 32.31 3.67
CA ASN A 17 6.86 32.45 3.44
C ASN A 17 7.45 31.10 3.89
N VAL A 18 7.19 30.07 3.07
CA VAL A 18 7.76 28.75 3.27
C VAL A 18 9.22 28.97 2.96
N ASP A 19 10.05 29.01 4.01
CA ASP A 19 11.49 29.04 3.86
C ASP A 19 11.88 27.93 2.86
N SER A 20 12.52 28.33 1.75
CA SER A 20 12.94 27.40 0.69
C SER A 20 13.80 26.27 1.26
N THR A 21 14.57 26.56 2.31
CA THR A 21 15.39 25.57 3.03
C THR A 21 14.49 24.57 3.76
N ALA A 22 13.49 25.05 4.51
CA ALA A 22 12.52 24.20 5.19
C ALA A 22 11.72 23.33 4.21
N THR A 23 11.35 23.87 3.04
CA THR A 23 10.67 23.11 1.98
C THR A 23 11.54 21.97 1.45
N LEU A 24 12.81 22.25 1.13
CA LEU A 24 13.74 21.26 0.62
C LEU A 24 14.00 20.15 1.66
N VAL A 25 14.19 20.52 2.92
CA VAL A 25 14.36 19.57 4.03
C VAL A 25 13.11 18.70 4.17
N GLY A 26 11.91 19.29 4.12
CA GLY A 26 10.66 18.54 4.15
C GLY A 26 10.52 17.53 3.01
N LEU A 27 10.88 17.91 1.79
CA LEU A 27 10.88 17.02 0.63
C LEU A 27 11.88 15.86 0.78
N ILE A 28 13.09 16.13 1.27
CA ILE A 28 14.10 15.09 1.50
C ILE A 28 13.63 14.10 2.57
N ILE A 29 13.10 14.60 3.68
CA ILE A 29 12.55 13.75 4.75
C ILE A 29 11.38 12.92 4.22
N GLY A 30 10.45 13.54 3.49
CA GLY A 30 9.33 12.84 2.86
C GLY A 30 9.78 11.76 1.88
N LEU A 31 10.81 12.03 1.08
CA LEU A 31 11.42 11.06 0.17
C LEU A 31 12.03 9.89 0.95
N ILE A 32 12.83 10.16 1.98
CA ILE A 32 13.43 9.12 2.82
C ILE A 32 12.35 8.23 3.43
N ILE A 33 11.31 8.82 4.03
CA ILE A 33 10.20 8.07 4.62
C ILE A 33 9.51 7.20 3.56
N SER A 34 9.25 7.75 2.37
CA SER A 34 8.61 7.02 1.27
C SER A 34 9.46 5.83 0.81
N VAL A 35 10.78 6.02 0.67
CA VAL A 35 11.71 4.94 0.35
C VAL A 35 11.73 3.87 1.44
N LEU A 36 11.77 4.25 2.72
CA LEU A 36 11.77 3.31 3.84
C LEU A 36 10.49 2.47 3.88
N ILE A 37 9.33 3.09 3.64
CA ILE A 37 8.04 2.40 3.58
C ILE A 37 8.03 1.42 2.40
N ALA A 38 8.40 1.88 1.20
CA ALA A 38 8.41 1.05 0.01
C ALA A 38 9.37 -0.14 0.13
N ALA A 39 10.60 0.11 0.59
CA ALA A 39 11.62 -0.93 0.80
C ALA A 39 11.21 -1.90 1.92
N GLY A 40 10.69 -1.39 3.03
CA GLY A 40 10.23 -2.21 4.16
C GLY A 40 9.06 -3.11 3.77
N ALA A 41 8.05 -2.57 3.10
CA ALA A 41 6.91 -3.34 2.61
C ALA A 41 7.35 -4.36 1.55
N GLY A 42 8.16 -3.95 0.57
CA GLY A 42 8.67 -4.84 -0.48
C GLY A 42 9.51 -5.99 0.09
N TYR A 43 10.40 -5.71 1.04
CA TYR A 43 11.19 -6.74 1.72
C TYR A 43 10.31 -7.72 2.51
N TRP A 44 9.30 -7.21 3.22
CA TRP A 44 8.36 -8.07 3.92
C TRP A 44 7.59 -8.98 2.96
N VAL A 45 7.07 -8.43 1.86
CA VAL A 45 6.39 -9.19 0.80
C VAL A 45 7.32 -10.24 0.21
N TYR A 46 8.57 -9.89 -0.12
CA TYR A 46 9.56 -10.84 -0.60
C TYR A 46 9.73 -12.01 0.36
N LYS A 47 10.05 -11.73 1.63
CA LYS A 47 10.29 -12.75 2.65
C LYS A 47 9.06 -13.63 2.90
N ASP A 48 7.87 -13.07 2.79
CA ASP A 48 6.61 -13.78 2.98
C ASP A 48 6.26 -14.65 1.75
N ALA A 49 6.49 -14.15 0.54
CA ALA A 49 6.29 -14.87 -0.72
C ALA A 49 7.31 -15.99 -0.93
N SER A 50 8.58 -15.79 -0.55
CA SER A 50 9.62 -16.82 -0.63
C SER A 50 9.30 -18.06 0.20
N LYS A 51 8.50 -17.93 1.27
CA LYS A 51 8.05 -19.08 2.07
C LYS A 51 6.93 -19.88 1.41
N ARG A 52 6.28 -19.30 0.40
CA ARG A 52 5.14 -19.89 -0.31
C ARG A 52 5.47 -20.25 -1.75
N GLU A 53 6.73 -20.10 -2.18
CA GLU A 53 7.19 -20.36 -3.55
C GLU A 53 6.35 -19.62 -4.61
N ASN A 54 5.82 -18.44 -4.26
CA ASN A 54 4.90 -17.67 -5.10
C ASN A 54 5.56 -16.39 -5.61
N ASN A 55 6.21 -16.49 -6.76
CA ASN A 55 6.79 -15.40 -7.57
C ASN A 55 7.24 -14.16 -6.74
N GLU A 56 8.14 -14.41 -5.82
CA GLU A 56 8.50 -13.50 -4.73
C GLU A 56 9.11 -12.18 -5.22
N LEU A 57 9.87 -12.22 -6.32
CA LEU A 57 10.48 -11.04 -6.91
C LEU A 57 9.42 -10.14 -7.54
N LEU A 58 8.46 -10.69 -8.27
CA LEU A 58 7.42 -9.91 -8.93
C LEU A 58 6.53 -9.21 -7.90
N TRP A 59 6.13 -9.93 -6.84
CA TRP A 59 5.31 -9.34 -5.77
C TRP A 59 6.07 -8.26 -4.99
N ALA A 60 7.33 -8.51 -4.63
CA ALA A 60 8.13 -7.56 -3.87
C ALA A 60 8.37 -6.27 -4.65
N ILE A 61 8.80 -6.39 -5.92
CA ILE A 61 9.05 -5.23 -6.79
C ILE A 61 7.73 -4.53 -7.10
N GLY A 62 6.67 -5.28 -7.40
CA GLY A 62 5.35 -4.72 -7.70
C GLY A 62 4.83 -3.84 -6.55
N VAL A 63 4.87 -4.34 -5.32
CA VAL A 63 4.45 -3.60 -4.12
C VAL A 63 5.37 -2.42 -3.83
N ALA A 64 6.69 -2.61 -3.83
CA ALA A 64 7.64 -1.54 -3.53
C ALA A 64 7.56 -0.39 -4.55
N ALA A 65 7.56 -0.70 -5.84
CA ALA A 65 7.53 0.29 -6.90
C ALA A 65 6.21 1.08 -6.90
N THR A 66 5.07 0.40 -6.73
CA THR A 66 3.77 1.09 -6.70
C THR A 66 3.59 1.92 -5.43
N LEU A 67 4.07 1.48 -4.25
CA LEU A 67 4.06 2.30 -3.03
C LEU A 67 4.92 3.54 -3.14
N PHE A 68 6.05 3.45 -3.87
CA PHE A 68 6.95 4.58 -4.05
C PHE A 68 6.45 5.60 -5.08
N ILE A 69 5.97 5.14 -6.24
CA ILE A 69 5.59 6.02 -7.36
C ILE A 69 4.16 6.57 -7.18
N VAL A 70 3.21 5.71 -6.81
CA VAL A 70 1.79 6.05 -6.68
C VAL A 70 1.23 5.43 -5.42
N PHE A 71 1.53 6.07 -4.27
CA PHE A 71 1.24 5.52 -2.95
C PHE A 71 -0.16 4.88 -2.79
N PRO A 72 -1.28 5.51 -3.21
CA PRO A 72 -2.60 4.89 -3.08
C PRO A 72 -2.75 3.59 -3.88
N VAL A 73 -2.16 3.53 -5.07
CA VAL A 73 -2.15 2.30 -5.89
C VAL A 73 -1.30 1.22 -5.22
N GLY A 74 -0.15 1.59 -4.65
CA GLY A 74 0.67 0.66 -3.89
C GLY A 74 -0.04 0.01 -2.72
N ILE A 75 -0.90 0.77 -2.02
CA ILE A 75 -1.75 0.21 -0.95
C ILE A 75 -2.74 -0.82 -1.52
N ILE A 76 -3.38 -0.52 -2.66
CA ILE A 76 -4.30 -1.47 -3.31
C ILE A 76 -3.56 -2.76 -3.72
N VAL A 77 -2.37 -2.64 -4.30
CA VAL A 77 -1.54 -3.80 -4.69
C VAL A 77 -1.12 -4.62 -3.47
N LEU A 78 -0.73 -3.97 -2.37
CA LEU A 78 -0.40 -4.65 -1.12
C LEU A 78 -1.61 -5.41 -0.54
N ILE A 79 -2.81 -4.82 -0.60
CA ILE A 79 -4.05 -5.50 -0.20
C ILE A 79 -4.30 -6.72 -1.10
N ALA A 80 -4.17 -6.56 -2.43
CA ALA A 80 -4.34 -7.65 -3.38
C ALA A 80 -3.36 -8.81 -3.09
N TYR A 81 -2.09 -8.52 -2.81
CA TYR A 81 -1.11 -9.52 -2.38
C TYR A 81 -1.59 -10.30 -1.14
N VAL A 82 -2.10 -9.58 -0.12
CA VAL A 82 -2.59 -10.20 1.12
C VAL A 82 -3.80 -11.10 0.90
N ILE A 83 -4.67 -10.77 -0.05
CA ILE A 83 -5.83 -11.60 -0.42
C ILE A 83 -5.36 -12.84 -1.19
N VAL A 84 -4.56 -12.65 -2.24
CA VAL A 84 -4.09 -13.75 -3.11
C VAL A 84 -3.29 -14.78 -2.32
N ARG A 85 -2.36 -14.33 -1.46
CA ARG A 85 -1.57 -15.24 -0.62
C ARG A 85 -2.41 -16.03 0.39
N GLY A 86 -3.61 -15.54 0.75
CA GLY A 86 -4.52 -16.22 1.67
C GLY A 86 -5.18 -17.43 1.04
N ASN A 87 -5.53 -17.34 -0.24
CA ASN A 87 -6.20 -18.40 -1.00
C ASN A 87 -5.30 -19.62 -1.24
N GLU A 88 -3.98 -19.42 -1.39
CA GLU A 88 -3.02 -20.53 -1.62
C GLU A 88 -2.78 -21.38 -0.37
N THR A 89 -3.17 -20.92 0.83
CA THR A 89 -2.94 -21.62 2.10
C THR A 89 -4.12 -22.46 2.59
N GLN A 90 -5.25 -22.46 1.88
CA GLN A 90 -6.37 -23.33 2.17
C GLN A 90 -6.25 -24.60 1.31
N PRO A 91 -5.74 -25.73 1.83
CA PRO A 91 -6.17 -27.01 1.28
C PRO A 91 -7.68 -27.05 1.46
N GLU A 92 -8.42 -27.30 0.39
CA GLU A 92 -9.86 -27.58 0.52
C GLU A 92 -10.05 -28.59 1.65
N PRO A 93 -11.04 -28.42 2.54
CA PRO A 93 -11.41 -29.53 3.41
C PRO A 93 -11.79 -30.68 2.48
N VAL A 94 -10.92 -31.68 2.40
CA VAL A 94 -11.27 -32.97 1.80
C VAL A 94 -12.55 -33.38 2.52
N GLN A 95 -13.67 -33.43 1.78
CA GLN A 95 -14.88 -34.10 2.22
C GLN A 95 -14.56 -35.61 2.30
N GLU A 96 -13.77 -36.00 3.29
CA GLU A 96 -13.58 -37.37 3.72
C GLU A 96 -14.58 -37.64 4.84
N GLY A 97 -15.70 -38.25 4.46
CA GLY A 97 -16.79 -38.65 5.32
C GLY A 97 -18.07 -38.58 4.51
N GLY A 98 -18.62 -39.66 4.00
CA GLY A 98 -18.53 -41.06 4.34
C GLY A 98 -19.79 -41.70 3.75
N ALA A 99 -19.67 -42.92 3.24
CA ALA A 99 -20.77 -43.63 2.59
C ALA A 99 -22.04 -43.69 3.46
N ALA A 100 -23.14 -43.14 2.96
CA ALA A 100 -24.50 -43.50 3.37
C ALA A 100 -25.45 -43.19 2.21
N GLY A 101 -25.30 -43.92 1.10
CA GLY A 101 -26.13 -43.73 -0.07
C GLY A 101 -26.15 -44.96 -0.96
N GLY A 102 -27.12 -45.85 -0.70
CA GLY A 102 -27.68 -46.78 -1.68
C GLY A 102 -27.05 -48.17 -1.71
N ASP A 103 -27.71 -49.11 -1.04
CA ASP A 103 -28.11 -50.39 -1.64
C ASP A 103 -29.25 -50.97 -0.78
N TRP A 104 -30.47 -50.58 -1.16
CA TRP A 104 -31.72 -51.30 -0.93
C TRP A 104 -32.34 -51.56 -2.30
#